data_AF-A0A2T2UWJ4-F1
#
_entry.id   AF-A0A2T2UWJ4-F1
#
_cell.length_a   1.000
_cell.length_b   1.000
_cell.length_c   1.000
_cell.angle_alpha   90.00
_cell.angle_beta   90.00
_cell.angle_gamma   90.00
#
_symmetry.space_group_name_H-M   'P 1'
#
loop_
_entity.id
_entity.type
_entity.pdbx_description
1 polymer ?
#
loop_
_entity_poly.entity_id
_entity_poly.type
_entity_poly.pdbx_seq_one_letter_code
_entity_poly.pdbx_strand_id
1 'polypeptide(L)'
;MPDESSAYPDPSDFEVMRPSYHEDEDGFMTATITISPFSVEGESSTKAGARRAALYEARKTYASYHPNYDEENPFPEHFVDRQETEWELLPPFERSTYGDYRFTDDIGEEDYVDIETMLMWDVRPDEVIADDE
;
A
#
# COMPACT_ATOMS: atom_id res chain seq x y z
N MET A 1 -15.52 9.13 -18.03
CA MET A 1 -16.21 10.26 -17.37
C MET A 1 -16.08 9.95 -15.89
N PRO A 2 -15.55 10.86 -15.04
CA PRO A 2 -15.59 10.62 -13.61
C PRO A 2 -17.05 10.42 -13.21
N ASP A 3 -17.33 9.45 -12.35
CA ASP A 3 -18.65 9.28 -11.76
C ASP A 3 -18.92 10.52 -10.89
N GLU A 4 -19.49 11.58 -11.49
CA GLU A 4 -19.80 12.88 -10.88
C GLU A 4 -20.81 12.78 -9.70
N SER A 5 -21.09 11.58 -9.20
CA SER A 5 -22.09 11.30 -8.17
C SER A 5 -21.55 10.55 -6.95
N SER A 6 -20.23 10.30 -6.85
CA SER A 6 -19.65 9.74 -5.63
C SER A 6 -19.77 10.72 -4.46
N ALA A 7 -20.30 10.24 -3.33
CA ALA A 7 -20.24 10.97 -2.07
C ALA A 7 -18.85 10.94 -1.43
N TYR A 8 -17.99 10.01 -1.85
CA TYR A 8 -16.62 9.84 -1.35
C TYR A 8 -15.61 10.50 -2.31
N PRO A 9 -14.56 11.20 -1.81
CA PRO A 9 -13.58 11.87 -2.65
C PRO A 9 -12.80 10.89 -3.52
N ASP A 10 -12.32 11.33 -4.68
CA ASP A 10 -11.47 10.49 -5.53
C ASP A 10 -10.13 10.22 -4.79
N PRO A 11 -9.50 9.05 -4.94
CA PRO A 11 -8.20 8.78 -4.31
C PRO A 11 -7.14 9.84 -4.66
N SER A 12 -7.20 10.41 -5.86
CA SER A 12 -6.31 11.49 -6.30
C SER A 12 -6.49 12.78 -5.48
N ASP A 13 -7.68 13.02 -4.91
CA ASP A 13 -7.93 14.15 -4.02
C ASP A 13 -7.14 14.02 -2.71
N PHE A 14 -6.90 12.79 -2.23
CA PHE A 14 -6.08 12.53 -1.04
C PHE A 14 -4.58 12.70 -1.34
N GLU A 15 -4.14 12.44 -2.58
CA GLU A 15 -2.73 12.57 -2.97
C GLU A 15 -2.20 14.00 -2.84
N VAL A 16 -3.04 15.00 -3.11
CA VAL A 16 -2.67 16.43 -3.05
C VAL A 16 -2.74 17.02 -1.64
N MET A 17 -3.31 16.28 -0.69
CA MET A 17 -3.50 16.74 0.68
C MET A 17 -2.25 16.48 1.52
N ARG A 18 -2.03 17.36 2.50
CA ARG A 18 -0.91 17.23 3.44
C ARG A 18 -1.31 16.32 4.59
N PRO A 19 -0.61 15.19 4.82
CA PRO A 19 -0.86 14.33 5.97
C PRO A 19 -0.43 15.00 7.28
N SER A 20 -1.16 14.71 8.36
CA SER A 20 -0.65 14.80 9.73
C SER A 20 0.01 13.49 10.12
N TYR A 21 1.06 13.56 10.92
CA TYR A 21 1.81 12.39 11.37
C TYR A 21 1.75 12.26 12.88
N HIS A 22 1.58 11.03 13.34
CA HIS A 22 1.75 10.62 14.72
C HIS A 22 2.77 9.48 14.78
N GLU A 23 3.59 9.45 15.82
CA GLU A 23 4.51 8.34 16.10
C GLU A 23 3.91 7.61 17.31
N ASP A 24 3.73 6.30 17.20
CA ASP A 24 3.18 5.47 18.26
C ASP A 24 4.26 5.00 19.26
N GLU A 25 3.84 4.23 20.27
CA GLU A 25 4.73 3.71 21.31
C GLU A 25 5.70 2.62 20.80
N ASP A 26 5.38 1.99 19.67
CA ASP A 26 6.15 0.91 19.02
C ASP A 26 7.14 1.45 17.97
N GLY A 27 7.09 2.75 17.68
CA GLY A 27 7.97 3.46 16.75
C GLY A 27 7.47 3.48 15.30
N PHE A 28 6.23 3.05 15.03
CA PHE A 28 5.61 3.24 13.72
C PHE A 28 5.05 4.65 13.57
N MET A 29 4.95 5.08 12.32
CA MET A 29 4.41 6.36 11.90
C MET A 29 3.00 6.14 11.36
N THR A 30 2.01 6.80 11.95
CA THR A 30 0.65 6.88 11.40
C THR A 30 0.51 8.19 10.61
N ALA A 31 0.11 8.09 9.34
CA ALA A 31 -0.26 9.24 8.52
C ALA A 31 -1.78 9.33 8.41
N THR A 32 -2.35 10.47 8.79
CA THR A 32 -3.77 10.77 8.62
C THR A 32 -3.92 11.84 7.53
N ILE A 33 -4.70 11.54 6.49
CA ILE A 33 -5.05 12.49 5.41
C ILE A 33 -6.54 12.80 5.52
N THR A 34 -6.89 14.07 5.68
CA THR A 34 -8.27 14.50 5.95
C THR A 34 -8.81 15.36 4.81
N ILE A 35 -9.95 14.95 4.26
CA ILE A 35 -10.80 15.71 3.34
C ILE A 35 -12.19 15.72 3.94
N SER A 36 -12.50 16.73 4.75
CA SER A 36 -13.72 16.74 5.56
C SER A 36 -14.98 16.45 4.73
N PRO A 37 -15.87 15.54 5.18
CA PRO A 37 -15.86 14.85 6.48
C PRO A 37 -15.02 13.56 6.55
N PHE A 38 -14.31 13.20 5.48
CA PHE A 38 -13.58 11.95 5.35
C PHE A 38 -12.14 12.07 5.85
N SER A 39 -11.61 10.95 6.33
CA SER A 39 -10.20 10.78 6.67
C SER A 39 -9.77 9.38 6.34
N VAL A 40 -8.51 9.24 5.95
CA VAL A 40 -7.84 7.95 5.73
C VAL A 40 -6.57 7.91 6.55
N GLU A 41 -6.24 6.73 7.02
CA GLU A 41 -5.11 6.50 7.91
C GLU A 41 -4.28 5.36 7.35
N GLY A 42 -2.98 5.46 7.53
CA GLY A 42 -2.05 4.41 7.15
C GLY A 42 -0.86 4.42 8.08
N GLU A 43 -0.41 3.24 8.47
CA GLU A 43 0.70 3.03 9.39
C GLU A 43 1.89 2.44 8.65
N SER A 44 3.09 2.86 9.02
CA SER A 44 4.32 2.28 8.46
C SER A 44 5.53 2.62 9.30
N SER A 45 6.61 1.87 9.12
CA SER A 45 7.93 2.12 9.75
C SER A 45 8.52 3.49 9.38
N THR A 46 8.05 4.14 8.30
CA THR A 46 8.50 5.49 7.91
C THR A 46 7.34 6.43 7.56
N LYS A 47 7.55 7.75 7.69
CA LYS A 47 6.56 8.78 7.29
C LYS A 47 6.15 8.70 5.81
N ALA A 48 7.10 8.33 4.95
CA ALA A 48 6.83 8.17 3.53
C ALA A 48 6.00 6.91 3.27
N GLY A 49 6.34 5.80 3.94
CA GLY A 49 5.55 4.56 3.91
C GLY A 49 4.13 4.78 4.44
N ALA A 50 3.98 5.48 5.56
CA ALA A 50 2.70 5.73 6.20
C ALA A 50 1.75 6.52 5.29
N ARG A 51 2.29 7.49 4.54
CA ARG A 51 1.52 8.20 3.51
C ARG A 51 1.09 7.26 2.38
N ARG A 52 1.96 6.35 1.91
CA ARG A 52 1.58 5.37 0.87
C ARG A 52 0.49 4.42 1.38
N ALA A 53 0.61 3.95 2.62
CA ALA A 53 -0.41 3.15 3.28
C ALA A 53 -1.76 3.88 3.33
N ALA A 54 -1.77 5.16 3.72
CA ALA A 54 -3.00 5.95 3.79
C ALA A 54 -3.64 6.17 2.42
N LEU A 55 -2.84 6.34 1.36
CA LEU A 55 -3.34 6.48 -0.01
C LEU A 55 -3.88 5.16 -0.56
N TYR A 56 -3.24 4.03 -0.24
CA TYR A 56 -3.77 2.71 -0.56
C TYR A 56 -5.12 2.47 0.13
N GLU A 57 -5.25 2.85 1.40
CA GLU A 57 -6.52 2.77 2.13
C GLU A 57 -7.61 3.67 1.52
N ALA A 58 -7.25 4.85 0.99
CA ALA A 58 -8.16 5.69 0.24
C ALA A 58 -8.69 5.00 -1.03
N ARG A 59 -7.80 4.33 -1.78
CA ARG A 59 -8.16 3.56 -2.99
C ARG A 59 -9.08 2.39 -2.66
N LYS A 60 -8.75 1.61 -1.63
CA LYS A 60 -9.60 0.52 -1.11
C LYS A 60 -10.98 1.00 -0.69
N THR A 61 -11.01 2.08 0.09
CA THR A 61 -12.27 2.66 0.55
C THR A 61 -13.11 3.13 -0.64
N TYR A 62 -12.50 3.81 -1.62
CA TYR A 62 -13.18 4.23 -2.84
C TYR A 62 -13.71 3.03 -3.66
N ALA A 63 -12.93 1.97 -3.82
CA ALA A 63 -13.31 0.75 -4.53
C ALA A 63 -14.56 0.08 -3.91
N SER A 64 -14.69 0.12 -2.58
CA SER A 64 -15.85 -0.44 -1.86
C SER A 64 -17.18 0.26 -2.24
N TYR A 65 -17.14 1.53 -2.63
CA TYR A 65 -18.29 2.31 -3.08
C TYR A 65 -18.47 2.29 -4.60
N HIS A 66 -17.44 1.91 -5.36
CA HIS A 66 -17.41 1.96 -6.82
C HIS A 66 -17.06 0.58 -7.38
N PRO A 67 -18.05 -0.28 -7.67
CA PRO A 67 -17.79 -1.66 -8.12
C PRO A 67 -17.08 -1.75 -9.48
N ASN A 68 -17.00 -0.65 -10.24
CA ASN A 68 -16.25 -0.57 -11.50
C ASN A 68 -14.84 0.02 -11.32
N TYR A 69 -14.49 0.46 -10.12
CA TYR A 69 -13.15 0.97 -9.81
C TYR A 69 -12.24 -0.22 -9.54
N ASP A 70 -11.16 -0.31 -10.32
CA ASP A 70 -10.15 -1.35 -10.15
C ASP A 70 -9.14 -0.89 -9.11
N GLU A 71 -9.04 -1.63 -8.01
CA GLU A 71 -8.06 -1.36 -6.97
C GLU A 71 -6.66 -1.71 -7.49
N GLU A 72 -5.82 -0.69 -7.67
CA GLU A 72 -4.45 -0.87 -8.15
C GLU A 72 -3.56 -1.43 -7.04
N ASN A 73 -2.97 -2.60 -7.28
CA ASN A 73 -1.92 -3.18 -6.45
C ASN A 73 -0.69 -2.25 -6.48
N PRO A 74 -0.21 -1.75 -5.33
CA PRO A 74 0.93 -0.83 -5.28
C PRO A 74 2.27 -1.50 -5.59
N PHE A 75 2.31 -2.83 -5.72
CA PHE A 75 3.50 -3.62 -5.94
C PHE A 75 3.43 -4.40 -7.28
N PRO A 76 4.57 -4.60 -7.98
CA PRO A 76 4.66 -5.46 -9.15
C PRO A 76 4.38 -6.94 -8.82
N GLU A 77 3.97 -7.73 -9.83
CA GLU A 77 3.71 -9.17 -9.65
C GLU A 77 4.94 -9.96 -9.16
N HIS A 78 6.15 -9.51 -9.50
CA HIS A 78 7.41 -10.07 -9.02
C HIS A 78 8.44 -8.94 -8.91
N PHE A 79 9.14 -8.86 -7.78
CA PHE A 79 10.20 -7.87 -7.56
C PHE A 79 11.17 -8.29 -6.45
N VAL A 80 12.33 -7.63 -6.40
CA VAL A 80 13.28 -7.70 -5.29
C VAL A 80 13.26 -6.37 -4.56
N ASP A 81 13.20 -6.38 -3.24
CA ASP A 81 13.24 -5.16 -2.45
C ASP A 81 14.68 -4.71 -2.12
N ARG A 82 14.80 -3.60 -1.40
CA ARG A 82 16.08 -3.02 -0.98
C ARG A 82 16.85 -3.86 0.05
N GLN A 83 16.23 -4.90 0.59
CA GLN A 83 16.81 -5.86 1.52
C GLN A 83 17.18 -7.17 0.83
N GLU A 84 17.13 -7.21 -0.51
CA GLU A 84 17.39 -8.39 -1.34
C GLU A 84 16.34 -9.50 -1.17
N THR A 85 15.18 -9.19 -0.59
CA THR A 85 14.06 -10.12 -0.47
C THR A 85 13.30 -10.20 -1.79
N GLU A 86 13.11 -11.42 -2.29
CA GLU A 86 12.30 -11.69 -3.47
C GLU A 86 10.81 -11.82 -3.09
N TRP A 87 9.96 -11.11 -3.81
CA TRP A 87 8.52 -11.05 -3.61
C TRP A 87 7.80 -11.54 -4.85
N GLU A 88 6.78 -12.38 -4.66
CA GLU A 88 5.94 -12.86 -5.76
C GLU A 88 4.46 -12.82 -5.38
N LEU A 89 3.66 -12.22 -6.26
CA LEU A 89 2.23 -12.10 -6.12
C LEU A 89 1.57 -13.47 -6.29
N LEU A 90 0.79 -13.88 -5.30
CA LEU A 90 0.09 -15.15 -5.34
C LEU A 90 -1.02 -15.16 -6.40
N PRO A 91 -1.37 -16.33 -6.94
CA PRO A 91 -2.59 -16.51 -7.71
C PRO A 91 -3.85 -16.12 -6.93
N PRO A 92 -4.89 -15.56 -7.59
CA PRO A 92 -6.10 -15.08 -6.89
C PRO A 92 -6.79 -16.09 -5.97
N PHE A 93 -6.69 -17.39 -6.27
CA PHE A 93 -7.32 -18.44 -5.47
C PHE A 93 -6.58 -18.76 -4.16
N GLU A 94 -5.33 -18.35 -4.03
CA GLU A 94 -4.50 -18.55 -2.83
C GLU A 94 -4.56 -17.32 -1.91
N ARG A 95 -4.89 -16.14 -2.46
CA ARG A 95 -4.80 -14.87 -1.72
C ARG A 95 -5.70 -14.79 -0.50
N SER A 96 -6.90 -15.36 -0.60
CA SER A 96 -7.84 -15.40 0.53
C SER A 96 -7.36 -16.25 1.72
N THR A 97 -6.35 -17.10 1.51
CA THR A 97 -5.85 -18.04 2.52
C THR A 97 -4.49 -17.64 3.05
N TYR A 98 -3.61 -17.14 2.19
CA TYR A 98 -2.21 -16.91 2.53
C TYR A 98 -1.81 -15.41 2.53
N GLY A 99 -2.64 -14.51 2.01
CA GLY A 99 -2.26 -13.11 1.79
C GLY A 99 -1.92 -12.84 0.33
N ASP A 100 -1.37 -11.69 0.00
CA ASP A 100 -1.18 -11.28 -1.40
C ASP A 100 0.12 -11.78 -2.00
N TYR A 101 1.21 -11.75 -1.23
CA TYR A 101 2.55 -12.06 -1.69
C TYR A 101 3.17 -13.20 -0.89
N ARG A 102 4.02 -13.97 -1.57
CA ARG A 102 5.00 -14.87 -0.93
C ARG A 102 6.38 -14.26 -0.97
N PHE A 103 7.20 -14.57 0.03
CA PHE A 103 8.61 -14.22 0.09
C PHE A 103 9.41 -15.31 0.82
N THR A 104 10.73 -15.28 0.67
CA THR A 104 11.64 -16.13 1.46
C THR A 104 12.29 -15.28 2.55
N ASP A 105 12.19 -15.71 3.80
CA ASP A 105 12.76 -15.00 4.95
C ASP A 105 14.29 -15.20 5.08
N ASP A 106 14.89 -14.60 6.11
CA ASP A 106 16.33 -14.66 6.36
C ASP A 106 16.86 -16.05 6.77
N ILE A 107 15.96 -16.97 7.15
CA ILE A 107 16.28 -18.35 7.50
C ILE A 107 15.99 -19.34 6.36
N GLY A 108 15.49 -18.84 5.22
CA GLY A 108 15.24 -19.62 4.02
C GLY A 108 13.88 -20.32 4.00
N GLU A 109 12.94 -19.91 4.85
CA GLU A 109 11.58 -20.41 4.87
C GLU A 109 10.65 -19.53 4.00
N GLU A 110 9.69 -20.17 3.33
CA GLU A 110 8.67 -19.47 2.55
C GLU A 110 7.58 -18.97 3.52
N ASP A 111 7.30 -17.67 3.49
CA ASP A 111 6.26 -17.01 4.27
C ASP A 111 5.38 -16.13 3.37
N TYR A 112 4.24 -15.69 3.90
CA TYR A 112 3.20 -15.00 3.15
C TYR A 112 2.66 -13.79 3.88
N VAL A 113 2.25 -12.79 3.12
CA VAL A 113 1.84 -11.50 3.68
C VAL A 113 0.89 -10.74 2.75
N ASP A 114 -0.01 -9.96 3.33
CA ASP A 114 -0.89 -9.04 2.62
C ASP A 114 -0.21 -7.70 2.27
N ILE A 115 -0.80 -6.98 1.31
CA ILE A 115 -0.29 -5.68 0.85
C ILE A 115 -0.21 -4.66 2.00
N GLU A 116 -1.20 -4.64 2.90
CA GLU A 116 -1.22 -3.74 4.05
C GLU A 116 0.00 -3.93 4.96
N THR A 117 0.38 -5.17 5.24
CA THR A 117 1.54 -5.50 6.06
C THR A 117 2.85 -5.17 5.33
N MET A 118 2.93 -5.39 4.01
CA MET A 118 4.07 -4.92 3.21
C MET A 118 4.23 -3.39 3.26
N LEU A 119 3.12 -2.66 3.20
CA LEU A 119 3.11 -1.20 3.34
C LEU A 119 3.50 -0.76 4.77
N MET A 120 3.06 -1.50 5.80
CA MET A 120 3.47 -1.29 7.19
C MET A 120 4.99 -1.43 7.35
N TRP A 121 5.60 -2.43 6.74
CA TRP A 121 7.05 -2.63 6.77
C TRP A 121 7.84 -1.67 5.87
N ASP A 122 7.16 -0.80 5.12
CA ASP A 122 7.76 0.10 4.14
C ASP A 122 8.52 -0.66 3.03
N VAL A 123 8.04 -1.85 2.66
CA VAL A 123 8.57 -2.62 1.52
C VAL A 123 8.50 -1.76 0.26
N ARG A 124 9.57 -1.80 -0.53
CA ARG A 124 9.70 -1.07 -1.79
C ARG A 124 10.50 -1.89 -2.78
N PRO A 125 10.02 -2.04 -4.03
CA PRO A 125 10.86 -2.54 -5.10
C PRO A 125 12.16 -1.75 -5.17
N ASP A 126 13.26 -2.45 -5.36
CA ASP A 126 14.51 -1.79 -5.68
C ASP A 126 14.33 -1.05 -7.01
N GLU A 127 14.65 0.25 -7.01
CA GLU A 127 14.58 1.03 -8.23
C GLU A 127 15.74 0.53 -9.09
N VAL A 128 15.45 -0.31 -10.09
CA VAL A 128 16.43 -0.64 -11.12
C VAL A 128 16.76 0.69 -11.79
N ILE A 129 17.84 1.35 -11.35
CA ILE A 129 18.40 2.50 -12.03
C ILE A 129 18.79 1.93 -13.38
N ALA A 130 17.95 2.16 -14.39
CA ALA A 130 18.33 1.89 -15.76
C ALA A 130 19.56 2.77 -16.01
N ASP A 131 20.73 2.16 -16.08
CA ASP A 131 21.91 2.83 -16.62
C ASP A 131 21.51 3.32 -18.02
N ASP A 132 21.34 4.63 -18.13
CA ASP A 132 21.11 5.35 -19.38
C ASP A 132 22.43 5.25 -20.16
N GLU A 133 22.61 4.17 -20.94
CA GLU A 133 23.68 4.03 -21.95
C GLU A 133 23.36 4.79 -23.25
#